data_AF-V4B5G7-F1
#
_entry.id   AF-V4B5G7-F1
#
_cell.length_a   1.000
_cell.length_b   1.000
_cell.length_c   1.000
_cell.angle_alpha   90.00
_cell.angle_beta   90.00
_cell.angle_gamma   90.00
#
_symmetry.space_group_name_H-M   'P 1'
#
loop_
_entity.id
_entity.type
_entity.pdbx_description
1 polymer ?
#
loop_
_entity_poly.entity_id
_entity_poly.type
_entity_poly.pdbx_seq_one_letter_code
_entity_poly.pdbx_strand_id
1 'polypeptide(L)'
;MFRSNIRNSFTLQDMMDPLMDSLLDTQWKLVTTETRGDGFKEYKLMRQHAPEGKNGFRYLIQEEDNDPQRVIMLGCKEGHDPLKDIGTCELKLNGDGKEIIGVDLDGDAAVKIA
;
A
#
# COMPACT_ATOMS: atom_id res chain seq x y z
N MET A 1 25.08 -1.39 45.24
CA MET A 1 25.31 -1.31 43.77
C MET A 1 24.06 -1.80 43.07
N PHE A 2 23.21 -0.88 42.61
CA PHE A 2 22.00 -1.22 41.86
C PHE A 2 22.38 -1.47 40.40
N ARG A 3 22.20 -2.71 39.94
CA ARG A 3 22.35 -3.06 38.53
C ARG A 3 21.10 -2.57 37.81
N SER A 4 21.26 -1.54 36.98
CA SER A 4 20.23 -1.03 36.10
C SER A 4 19.66 -2.15 35.24
N ASN A 5 18.36 -2.41 35.40
CA ASN A 5 17.56 -3.15 34.43
C ASN A 5 17.60 -2.38 33.12
N ILE A 6 18.41 -2.85 32.17
CA ILE A 6 18.25 -2.50 30.77
C ILE A 6 16.94 -3.13 30.35
N ARG A 7 15.86 -2.33 30.37
CA ARG A 7 14.66 -2.63 29.62
C ARG A 7 15.13 -2.78 28.17
N ASN A 8 15.03 -3.99 27.63
CA ASN A 8 14.94 -4.16 26.19
C ASN A 8 13.82 -3.24 25.73
N SER A 9 14.17 -2.06 25.23
CA SER A 9 13.31 -1.26 24.40
C SER A 9 13.20 -2.03 23.09
N PHE A 10 12.34 -3.04 23.08
CA PHE A 10 11.77 -3.59 21.87
C PHE A 10 10.98 -2.42 21.27
N THR A 11 11.61 -1.71 20.35
CA THR A 11 10.94 -0.65 19.61
C THR A 11 9.79 -1.30 18.86
N LEU A 12 8.58 -0.76 19.06
CA LEU A 12 7.38 -1.03 18.24
C LEU A 12 7.58 -0.75 16.73
N GLN A 13 8.81 -0.40 16.30
CA GLN A 13 9.24 -0.26 14.91
C GLN A 13 9.67 -1.59 14.26
N ASP A 14 9.85 -2.67 15.02
CA ASP A 14 10.09 -4.02 14.48
C ASP A 14 8.80 -4.82 14.24
N MET A 15 7.64 -4.22 14.47
CA MET A 15 6.36 -4.77 14.00
C MET A 15 6.13 -4.24 12.59
N MET A 16 6.86 -4.84 11.64
CA MET A 16 6.73 -4.65 10.20
C MET A 16 5.26 -4.46 9.80
N ASP A 17 4.92 -3.27 9.33
CA ASP A 17 3.63 -3.03 8.68
C ASP A 17 3.54 -3.95 7.46
N PRO A 18 2.58 -4.89 7.41
CA PRO A 18 2.48 -5.90 6.34
C PRO A 18 2.37 -5.25 4.95
N LEU A 19 1.90 -4.01 4.89
CA LEU A 19 1.88 -3.16 3.71
C LEU A 19 3.29 -2.78 3.24
N MET A 20 4.14 -2.22 4.10
CA MET A 20 5.51 -1.83 3.74
C MET A 20 6.42 -3.02 3.50
N ASP A 21 6.13 -4.15 4.12
CA ASP A 21 6.84 -5.39 3.82
C ASP A 21 6.72 -5.78 2.35
N SER A 22 5.64 -5.38 1.68
CA SER A 22 5.39 -5.69 0.28
C SER A 22 5.78 -4.55 -0.68
N LEU A 23 6.16 -3.38 -0.17
CA LEU A 23 6.48 -2.18 -0.96
C LEU A 23 7.96 -1.80 -0.88
N LEU A 24 8.50 -1.19 -1.93
CA LEU A 24 9.87 -0.69 -1.94
C LEU A 24 9.96 0.63 -1.16
N ASP A 25 10.71 0.64 -0.07
CA ASP A 25 10.96 1.81 0.80
C ASP A 25 11.55 3.01 0.03
N THR A 26 12.19 2.76 -1.11
CA THR A 26 12.74 3.82 -1.97
C THR A 26 11.68 4.53 -2.81
N GLN A 27 10.51 3.92 -2.99
CA GLN A 27 9.41 4.46 -3.83
C GLN A 27 8.14 4.72 -3.04
N TRP A 28 7.98 4.13 -1.86
CA TRP A 28 6.79 4.26 -1.03
C TRP A 28 7.15 4.76 0.36
N LYS A 29 6.27 5.60 0.90
CA LYS A 29 6.40 6.14 2.25
C LYS A 29 5.09 5.96 2.99
N LEU A 30 5.17 5.43 4.21
CA LEU A 30 4.05 5.44 5.15
C LEU A 30 3.70 6.85 5.57
N VAL A 31 2.42 7.14 5.52
CA VAL A 31 1.80 8.38 5.93
C VAL A 31 0.57 8.04 6.75
N THR A 32 0.14 8.98 7.58
CA THR A 32 -1.12 8.86 8.31
C THR A 32 -2.28 9.34 7.44
N THR A 33 -3.50 8.99 7.80
CA THR A 33 -4.73 9.49 7.17
C THR A 33 -4.82 11.03 7.14
N GLU A 34 -4.16 11.70 8.07
CA GLU A 34 -4.08 13.18 8.14
C GLU A 34 -3.06 13.76 7.15
N THR A 35 -2.03 12.98 6.79
CA THR A 35 -0.89 13.45 5.96
C THR A 35 -0.89 12.88 4.55
N ARG A 36 -1.73 11.88 4.26
CA ARG A 36 -1.88 11.25 2.92
C ARG A 36 -2.37 12.24 1.84
N GLY A 37 -3.05 13.30 2.25
CA GLY A 37 -3.64 14.30 1.35
C GLY A 37 -4.91 13.79 0.65
N ASP A 38 -5.43 14.58 -0.29
CA ASP A 38 -6.70 14.30 -0.97
C ASP A 38 -6.56 13.35 -2.17
N GLY A 39 -7.70 12.85 -2.67
CA GLY A 39 -7.79 12.08 -3.92
C GLY A 39 -7.81 10.55 -3.74
N PHE A 40 -7.93 10.08 -2.50
CA PHE A 40 -8.25 8.68 -2.21
C PHE A 40 -9.73 8.43 -2.45
N LYS A 41 -10.02 7.31 -3.10
CA LYS A 41 -11.39 6.83 -3.32
C LYS A 41 -11.45 5.36 -2.94
N GLU A 42 -12.57 4.93 -2.38
CA GLU A 42 -12.80 3.52 -2.11
C GLU A 42 -12.99 2.75 -3.43
N TYR A 43 -12.23 1.68 -3.57
CA TYR A 43 -12.39 0.74 -4.66
C TYR A 43 -12.50 -0.68 -4.14
N LYS A 44 -13.35 -1.46 -4.80
CA LYS A 44 -13.38 -2.90 -4.62
C LYS A 44 -12.29 -3.54 -5.47
N LEU A 45 -11.45 -4.36 -4.86
CA LEU A 45 -10.45 -5.15 -5.55
C LEU A 45 -11.05 -6.49 -5.98
N MET A 46 -10.99 -6.73 -7.28
CA MET A 46 -11.33 -8.03 -7.85
C MET A 46 -10.10 -8.93 -7.73
N ARG A 47 -10.29 -10.20 -7.34
CA ARG A 47 -9.25 -11.22 -7.15
C ARG A 47 -8.59 -11.69 -8.47
N GLN A 48 -8.24 -10.76 -9.34
CA GLN A 48 -7.57 -10.95 -10.63
C GLN A 48 -6.25 -10.16 -10.62
N HIS A 49 -5.37 -10.51 -9.69
CA HIS A 49 -4.06 -9.87 -9.56
C HIS A 49 -3.08 -10.60 -10.46
N ALA A 50 -2.27 -9.84 -11.20
CA ALA A 50 -1.23 -10.41 -12.05
C ALA A 50 0.06 -9.62 -11.85
N PRO A 51 1.22 -10.28 -11.71
CA PRO A 51 2.49 -9.58 -11.70
C PRO A 51 2.69 -8.85 -13.03
N GLU A 52 3.16 -7.60 -12.94
CA GLU A 52 3.44 -6.72 -14.06
C GLU A 52 4.92 -6.31 -13.99
N GLY A 53 5.78 -7.08 -14.66
CA GLY A 53 7.23 -6.90 -14.60
C GLY A 53 7.82 -7.32 -13.25
N LYS A 54 9.01 -6.79 -12.92
CA LYS A 54 9.80 -7.24 -11.75
C LYS A 54 9.26 -6.72 -10.42
N ASN A 55 8.79 -5.47 -10.41
CA ASN A 55 8.41 -4.73 -9.20
C ASN A 55 7.01 -4.11 -9.34
N GLY A 56 6.10 -4.81 -10.01
CA GLY A 56 4.78 -4.30 -10.28
C GLY A 56 3.72 -5.37 -10.23
N PHE A 57 2.51 -4.96 -9.89
CA PHE A 57 1.31 -5.78 -9.92
C PHE A 57 0.19 -5.02 -10.59
N ARG A 58 -0.56 -5.73 -11.43
CA ARG A 58 -1.79 -5.26 -12.04
C ARG A 58 -2.97 -5.73 -11.23
N TYR A 59 -3.87 -4.80 -10.93
CA TYR A 59 -5.11 -5.04 -10.23
C TYR A 59 -6.30 -4.67 -11.11
N LEU A 60 -7.41 -5.35 -10.89
CA LEU A 60 -8.70 -4.97 -11.44
C LEU A 60 -9.52 -4.37 -10.30
N ILE A 61 -9.77 -3.06 -10.39
CA ILE A 61 -10.48 -2.30 -9.37
C ILE A 61 -11.85 -1.88 -9.90
N GLN A 62 -12.82 -1.72 -9.02
CA GLN A 62 -14.15 -1.27 -9.37
C GLN A 62 -14.61 -0.20 -8.37
N GLU A 63 -14.97 0.98 -8.88
CA GLU A 63 -15.67 2.02 -8.12
C GLU A 63 -17.16 1.68 -8.08
N GLU A 64 -17.89 2.14 -7.06
CA GLU A 64 -19.34 1.96 -6.96
C GLU A 64 -20.00 2.46 -8.27
N ASP A 65 -20.86 1.62 -8.84
CA ASP A 65 -21.58 1.85 -10.10
C ASP A 65 -20.74 2.03 -11.39
N ASN A 66 -19.43 1.78 -11.36
CA ASN A 66 -18.58 1.88 -12.54
C ASN A 66 -18.14 0.51 -13.08
N ASP A 67 -17.73 0.51 -14.35
CA ASP A 67 -17.12 -0.66 -14.96
C ASP A 67 -15.75 -0.96 -14.32
N PRO A 68 -15.38 -2.24 -14.15
CA PRO A 68 -14.06 -2.61 -13.64
C PRO A 68 -12.94 -2.06 -14.53
N GLN A 69 -11.97 -1.38 -13.92
CA GLN A 69 -10.82 -0.81 -14.60
C GLN A 69 -9.53 -1.48 -14.15
N ARG A 70 -8.58 -1.60 -15.07
CA ARG A 70 -7.26 -2.18 -14.80
C ARG A 70 -6.29 -1.07 -14.43
N VAL A 71 -5.66 -1.23 -13.27
CA VAL A 71 -4.64 -0.33 -12.77
C VAL A 71 -3.37 -1.09 -12.44
N ILE A 72 -2.25 -0.39 -12.42
CA ILE A 72 -0.94 -0.96 -12.12
C ILE A 72 -0.41 -0.29 -10.85
N MET A 73 0.08 -1.08 -9.91
CA MET A 73 0.92 -0.61 -8.81
C MET A 73 2.37 -0.91 -9.17
N LEU A 74 3.20 0.12 -9.14
CA LEU A 74 4.65 -0.01 -9.34
C LEU A 74 5.36 0.22 -8.02
N GLY A 75 6.51 -0.41 -7.86
CA GLY A 75 7.31 -0.31 -6.63
C GLY A 75 6.95 -1.33 -5.58
N CYS A 76 6.37 -2.47 -5.97
CA CYS A 76 6.21 -3.63 -5.09
C CYS A 76 7.55 -4.38 -4.98
N LYS A 77 7.81 -5.05 -3.85
CA LYS A 77 8.93 -5.99 -3.75
C LYS A 77 8.66 -7.20 -4.66
N GLU A 78 9.73 -7.76 -5.22
CA GLU A 78 9.63 -8.87 -6.18
C GLU A 78 8.92 -10.08 -5.57
N GLY A 79 7.80 -10.50 -6.16
CA GLY A 79 7.00 -11.64 -5.69
C GLY A 79 6.08 -11.34 -4.49
N HIS A 80 6.02 -10.09 -4.03
CA HIS A 80 5.13 -9.66 -2.95
C HIS A 80 3.96 -8.84 -3.51
N ASP A 81 2.75 -9.36 -3.34
CA ASP A 81 1.50 -8.68 -3.68
C ASP A 81 0.98 -7.96 -2.42
N PRO A 82 1.09 -6.62 -2.33
CA PRO A 82 0.64 -5.85 -1.17
C PRO A 82 -0.87 -5.92 -0.91
N LEU A 83 -1.67 -6.28 -1.92
CA LEU A 83 -3.14 -6.23 -1.85
C LEU A 83 -3.80 -7.60 -2.01
N LYS A 84 -3.01 -8.69 -1.97
CA LYS A 84 -3.44 -10.07 -2.25
C LYS A 84 -4.74 -10.49 -1.55
N ASP A 85 -4.86 -10.17 -0.27
CA ASP A 85 -5.97 -10.57 0.59
C ASP A 85 -6.92 -9.40 0.93
N ILE A 86 -6.77 -8.27 0.22
CA ILE A 86 -7.59 -7.07 0.40
C ILE A 86 -8.78 -7.12 -0.56
N GLY A 87 -9.99 -7.01 0.00
CA GLY A 87 -11.24 -7.01 -0.80
C GLY A 87 -11.69 -5.61 -1.22
N THR A 88 -11.49 -4.63 -0.36
CA THR A 88 -11.84 -3.22 -0.58
C THR A 88 -10.76 -2.38 0.07
N CYS A 89 -10.33 -1.31 -0.58
CA CYS A 89 -9.45 -0.33 0.04
C CYS A 89 -9.57 1.03 -0.63
N GLU A 90 -9.01 2.06 0.01
CA GLU A 90 -8.96 3.38 -0.59
C GLU A 90 -7.67 3.52 -1.42
N LEU A 91 -7.83 3.79 -2.72
CA LEU A 91 -6.71 3.97 -3.64
C LEU A 91 -6.70 5.40 -4.18
N LYS A 92 -5.50 5.91 -4.39
CA LYS A 92 -5.24 7.15 -5.12
C LYS A 92 -4.57 6.79 -6.44
N LEU A 93 -5.21 7.21 -7.53
CA LEU A 93 -4.71 6.99 -8.88
C LEU A 93 -3.95 8.22 -9.40
N ASN A 94 -3.05 8.01 -10.37
CA ASN A 94 -2.43 9.10 -11.11
C ASN A 94 -3.46 9.85 -11.98
N GLY A 95 -3.05 10.97 -12.58
CA GLY A 95 -3.96 11.81 -13.40
C GLY A 95 -4.62 11.07 -14.58
N ASP A 96 -4.00 9.99 -15.06
CA ASP A 96 -4.53 9.15 -16.14
C ASP A 96 -5.44 8.01 -15.66
N GLY A 97 -5.57 7.81 -14.33
CA GLY A 97 -6.37 6.72 -13.74
C GLY A 97 -5.80 5.32 -13.97
N LYS A 98 -4.53 5.18 -14.39
CA LYS A 98 -3.93 3.89 -14.77
C LYS A 98 -2.95 3.33 -13.76
N GLU A 99 -2.40 4.18 -12.89
CA GLU A 99 -1.38 3.80 -11.92
C GLU A 99 -1.82 4.16 -10.50
N ILE A 100 -1.59 3.25 -9.56
CA ILE A 100 -1.79 3.48 -8.13
C ILE A 100 -0.59 4.25 -7.59
N ILE A 101 -0.84 5.45 -7.09
CA ILE A 101 0.16 6.35 -6.47
C ILE A 101 -0.05 6.51 -4.96
N GLY A 102 -1.13 5.95 -4.42
CA GLY A 102 -1.41 5.91 -2.99
C GLY A 102 -2.36 4.77 -2.67
N VAL A 103 -2.18 4.18 -1.51
CA VAL A 103 -3.05 3.13 -0.97
C VAL A 103 -3.29 3.39 0.51
N ASP A 104 -4.49 3.15 0.98
CA ASP A 104 -4.84 3.19 2.40
C ASP A 104 -5.64 1.93 2.75
N LEU A 105 -5.11 1.22 3.74
CA LEU A 105 -5.71 0.02 4.31
C LEU A 105 -6.13 0.33 5.75
N ASP A 106 -7.37 0.79 5.93
CA ASP A 106 -7.99 1.04 7.25
C ASP A 106 -7.14 1.89 8.21
N GLY A 107 -6.42 2.89 7.69
CA GLY A 107 -5.58 3.80 8.47
C GLY A 107 -4.09 3.67 8.20
N ASP A 108 -3.66 2.56 7.60
CA ASP A 108 -2.29 2.36 7.12
C ASP A 108 -2.18 2.87 5.68
N ALA A 109 -1.83 4.15 5.54
CA ALA A 109 -1.68 4.79 4.24
C ALA A 109 -0.22 4.77 3.77
N ALA A 110 0.00 4.37 2.52
CA ALA A 110 1.26 4.50 1.83
C ALA A 110 1.08 5.35 0.57
N VAL A 111 1.96 6.33 0.40
CA VAL A 111 2.00 7.19 -0.79
C VAL A 111 3.31 7.01 -1.53
N LYS A 112 3.23 7.03 -2.86
CA LYS A 112 4.39 6.94 -3.71
C LYS A 112 5.19 8.24 -3.64
N ILE A 113 6.46 8.14 -3.26
CA ILE A 113 7.43 9.24 -3.32
C ILE A 113 8.08 9.20 -4.71
N ALA A 114 7.95 10.32 -5.43
CA ALA A 114 8.48 10.48 -6.79
C ALA A 114 10.00 10.50 -6.82
#